data_AF-A0A7Y3DR92-F1
#
_entry.id   AF-A0A7Y3DR92-F1
#
_cell.length_a   1.000
_cell.length_b   1.000
_cell.length_c   1.000
_cell.angle_alpha   90.00
_cell.angle_beta   90.00
_cell.angle_gamma   90.00
#
_symmetry.space_group_name_H-M   'P 1'
#
loop_
_entity.id
_entity.type
_entity.pdbx_description
1 polymer ?
#
loop_
_entity_poly.entity_id
_entity_poly.type
_entity_poly.pdbx_seq_one_letter_code
_entity_poly.pdbx_strand_id
1 'polypeptide(L)'
;MITFNRSQIIGAEFPDEKTIRFSGIQEDHIYSMEINMDVHIADGTILAIKGNMKRYTNFVCPEAVPVLQAATGMSLREDGWERRIMKEIGRKGCEHFAEIIIECGRCLDQARMADAMWEALEKNPGLDQEAFMENWIEKQAEKIDV
;
A
#
# COMPACT_ATOMS: atom_id res chain seq x y z
N MET A 1 25.15 16.42 -12.51
CA MET A 1 24.05 15.78 -13.27
C MET A 1 23.61 14.59 -12.44
N ILE A 2 22.38 14.56 -11.92
CA ILE A 2 21.90 13.42 -11.14
C ILE A 2 21.57 12.31 -12.13
N THR A 3 22.34 11.23 -12.10
CA THR A 3 22.27 10.13 -13.07
C THR A 3 21.19 9.09 -12.72
N PHE A 4 20.79 9.04 -11.44
CA PHE A 4 19.75 8.13 -10.94
C PHE A 4 19.00 8.80 -9.79
N ASN A 5 17.67 8.87 -9.89
CA ASN A 5 16.76 9.18 -8.80
C ASN A 5 15.57 8.23 -8.98
N ARG A 6 15.23 7.50 -7.93
CA ARG A 6 13.97 6.78 -7.80
C ARG A 6 13.44 7.01 -6.39
N SER A 7 12.25 7.57 -6.30
CA SER A 7 11.55 7.87 -5.06
C SER A 7 10.20 7.18 -5.07
N GLN A 8 9.82 6.62 -3.93
CA GLN A 8 8.53 5.99 -3.73
C GLN A 8 7.95 6.52 -2.42
N ILE A 9 6.71 6.99 -2.47
CA ILE A 9 6.02 7.61 -1.33
C ILE A 9 4.67 6.93 -1.19
N ILE A 10 4.40 6.40 -0.01
CA ILE A 10 3.12 5.81 0.35
C ILE A 10 2.48 6.67 1.44
N GLY A 11 1.31 7.23 1.14
CA GLY A 11 0.42 7.83 2.11
C GLY A 11 -0.71 6.86 2.47
N ALA A 12 -1.18 6.93 3.70
CA ALA A 12 -2.33 6.17 4.20
C ALA A 12 -3.30 7.12 4.91
N GLU A 13 -4.59 7.00 4.61
CA GLU A 13 -5.67 7.76 5.22
C GLU A 13 -6.78 6.80 5.65
N PHE A 14 -7.51 7.14 6.71
CA PHE A 14 -8.62 6.35 7.24
C PHE A 14 -9.94 7.10 6.99
N PRO A 15 -10.55 6.95 5.79
CA PRO A 15 -11.81 7.63 5.47
C PRO A 15 -12.99 7.18 6.36
N ASP A 16 -12.93 5.98 6.91
CA ASP A 16 -13.90 5.41 7.85
C ASP A 16 -13.25 4.28 8.69
N GLU A 17 -14.01 3.72 9.63
CA GLU A 17 -13.53 2.67 10.56
C GLU A 17 -13.17 1.33 9.88
N LYS A 18 -13.52 1.15 8.60
CA LYS A 18 -13.37 -0.13 7.89
C LYS A 18 -12.35 -0.08 6.76
N THR A 19 -11.99 1.12 6.32
CA THR A 19 -11.26 1.33 5.08
C THR A 19 -9.99 2.12 5.35
N ILE A 20 -8.88 1.64 4.81
CA ILE A 20 -7.65 2.40 4.65
C ILE A 20 -7.47 2.74 3.17
N ARG A 21 -7.28 4.03 2.88
CA ARG A 21 -6.97 4.53 1.53
C ARG A 21 -5.48 4.77 1.42
N PHE A 22 -4.84 4.03 0.52
CA PHE A 22 -3.46 4.28 0.15
C PHE A 22 -3.36 5.21 -1.05
N SER A 23 -2.47 6.18 -0.95
CA SER A 23 -2.01 7.05 -2.03
C SER A 23 -0.54 6.75 -2.28
N GLY A 24 -0.25 5.96 -3.32
CA GLY A 24 1.10 5.53 -3.64
C GLY A 24 1.64 6.27 -4.86
N ILE A 25 2.85 6.80 -4.78
CA ILE A 25 3.54 7.47 -5.89
C ILE A 25 4.91 6.84 -6.09
N GLN A 26 5.25 6.50 -7.33
CA GLN A 26 6.61 6.16 -7.73
C GLN A 26 7.07 7.14 -8.81
N GLU A 27 8.20 7.79 -8.55
CA GLU A 27 8.78 8.76 -9.46
C GLU A 27 10.29 8.53 -9.62
N ASP A 28 10.72 8.44 -10.88
CA ASP A 28 12.12 8.42 -11.26
C ASP A 28 12.35 9.36 -12.48
N HIS A 29 13.59 9.46 -12.96
CA HIS A 29 13.91 10.33 -14.10
C HIS A 29 13.14 10.05 -15.41
N ILE A 30 12.58 8.86 -15.59
CA ILE A 30 11.86 8.40 -16.79
C ILE A 30 10.37 8.21 -16.50
N TYR A 31 9.99 7.68 -15.34
CA TYR A 31 8.63 7.27 -15.02
C TYR A 31 8.06 8.08 -13.86
N SER A 32 6.75 8.31 -13.91
CA SER A 32 5.98 8.87 -12.80
C SER A 32 4.59 8.26 -12.83
N MET A 33 4.27 7.52 -11.77
CA MET A 33 3.04 6.76 -11.62
C MET A 33 2.46 6.97 -10.24
N GLU A 34 1.14 6.94 -10.15
CA GLU A 34 0.43 7.01 -8.88
C GLU A 34 -0.74 6.03 -8.86
N ILE A 35 -1.09 5.57 -7.67
CA ILE A 35 -2.32 4.82 -7.41
C ILE A 35 -3.08 5.45 -6.24
N ASN A 36 -4.40 5.27 -6.27
CA ASN A 36 -5.26 5.38 -5.10
C ASN A 36 -5.92 4.02 -4.90
N MET A 37 -5.73 3.41 -3.73
CA MET A 37 -6.17 2.05 -3.44
C MET A 37 -6.90 2.00 -2.09
N ASP A 38 -8.17 1.62 -2.12
CA ASP A 38 -8.96 1.40 -0.92
C ASP A 38 -8.84 -0.06 -0.51
N VAL A 39 -8.53 -0.30 0.76
CA VAL A 39 -8.31 -1.62 1.33
C VAL A 39 -9.17 -1.77 2.58
N HIS A 40 -9.77 -2.93 2.74
CA HIS A 40 -10.50 -3.27 3.95
C HIS A 40 -9.52 -3.59 5.09
N ILE A 41 -9.65 -2.90 6.21
CA ILE A 41 -8.68 -2.94 7.32
C ILE A 41 -8.60 -4.34 7.96
N ALA A 42 -9.73 -5.05 8.04
CA ALA A 42 -9.81 -6.30 8.79
C ALA A 42 -9.05 -7.45 8.15
N ASP A 43 -9.12 -7.58 6.82
CA ASP A 43 -8.60 -8.72 6.05
C ASP A 43 -7.59 -8.31 4.97
N GLY A 44 -7.33 -7.01 4.80
CA GLY A 44 -6.43 -6.49 3.78
C GLY A 44 -6.96 -6.63 2.36
N THR A 45 -8.26 -6.88 2.16
CA THR A 45 -8.84 -7.01 0.82
C THR A 45 -8.87 -5.67 0.09
N ILE A 46 -8.31 -5.63 -1.12
CA ILE A 46 -8.39 -4.47 -2.02
C ILE A 46 -9.84 -4.30 -2.50
N LEU A 47 -10.47 -3.20 -2.10
CA LEU A 47 -11.86 -2.87 -2.43
C LEU A 47 -11.98 -2.13 -3.76
N ALA A 48 -11.07 -1.17 -3.98
CA ALA A 48 -11.03 -0.38 -5.20
C ALA A 48 -9.60 0.07 -5.47
N ILE A 49 -9.25 0.21 -6.75
CA ILE A 49 -7.97 0.76 -7.16
C ILE A 49 -8.12 1.60 -8.43
N LYS A 50 -7.44 2.74 -8.45
CA LYS A 50 -7.26 3.59 -9.63
C LYS A 50 -5.77 3.89 -9.78
N GLY A 51 -5.31 3.98 -11.01
CA GLY A 51 -3.93 4.37 -11.31
C GLY A 51 -3.87 5.45 -12.37
N ASN A 52 -2.78 6.21 -12.36
CA ASN A 52 -2.50 7.24 -13.34
C ASN A 52 -1.01 7.24 -13.68
N MET A 53 -0.70 7.38 -14.97
CA MET A 53 0.66 7.49 -15.48
C MET A 53 0.92 8.91 -15.95
N LYS A 54 1.73 9.65 -15.21
CA LYS A 54 2.08 11.05 -15.51
C LYS A 54 3.24 11.15 -16.49
N ARG A 55 4.21 10.24 -16.39
CA ARG A 55 5.40 10.18 -17.26
C ARG A 55 5.70 8.74 -17.63
N TYR A 56 5.84 8.47 -18.93
CA TYR A 56 6.09 7.15 -19.51
C TYR A 56 6.72 7.29 -20.90
N THR A 57 7.35 6.23 -21.39
CA THR A 57 8.16 6.25 -22.61
C THR A 57 7.48 5.63 -23.83
N ASN A 58 6.49 4.78 -23.63
CA ASN A 58 5.83 4.04 -24.70
C ASN A 58 4.33 4.32 -24.72
N PHE A 59 3.76 4.50 -25.92
CA PHE A 59 2.34 4.79 -26.11
C PHE A 59 1.41 3.68 -25.61
N VAL A 60 1.90 2.44 -25.48
CA VAL A 60 1.13 1.33 -24.90
C VAL A 60 1.11 1.35 -23.37
N CYS A 61 1.97 2.12 -22.69
CA CYS A 61 2.03 2.12 -21.22
C CYS A 61 0.67 2.41 -20.56
N PRO A 62 -0.14 3.38 -21.01
CA PRO A 62 -1.47 3.63 -20.44
C PRO A 62 -2.44 2.44 -20.50
N GLU A 63 -2.22 1.47 -21.39
CA GLU A 63 -3.04 0.25 -21.47
C GLU A 63 -2.90 -0.66 -20.23
N ALA A 64 -1.89 -0.42 -19.38
CA ALA A 64 -1.76 -1.11 -18.11
C ALA A 64 -2.71 -0.57 -17.02
N VAL A 65 -3.29 0.62 -17.17
CA VAL A 65 -4.19 1.20 -16.15
C VAL A 65 -5.45 0.34 -15.94
N PRO A 66 -6.17 -0.12 -16.99
CA PRO A 66 -7.29 -1.04 -16.82
C PRO A 66 -6.92 -2.37 -16.14
N VAL A 67 -5.68 -2.85 -16.28
CA VAL A 67 -5.21 -4.11 -15.67
C VAL A 67 -5.25 -4.05 -14.15
N LEU A 68 -5.15 -2.85 -13.54
CA LEU A 68 -5.23 -2.67 -12.08
C LEU A 68 -6.50 -3.25 -11.47
N GLN A 69 -7.60 -3.30 -12.21
CA GLN A 69 -8.86 -3.87 -11.70
C GLN A 69 -8.74 -5.36 -11.34
N ALA A 70 -7.74 -6.08 -11.87
CA ALA A 70 -7.48 -7.46 -11.46
C ALA A 70 -7.04 -7.58 -9.99
N ALA A 71 -6.56 -6.49 -9.37
CA ALA A 71 -6.18 -6.48 -7.95
C ALA A 71 -7.39 -6.42 -7.01
N THR A 72 -8.55 -5.95 -7.46
CA THR A 72 -9.76 -5.88 -6.63
C THR A 72 -10.16 -7.30 -6.15
N GLY A 73 -10.39 -7.44 -4.85
CA GLY A 73 -10.69 -8.71 -4.19
C GLY A 73 -9.46 -9.52 -3.77
N MET A 74 -8.23 -9.12 -4.14
CA MET A 74 -7.02 -9.73 -3.58
C MET A 74 -6.81 -9.25 -2.14
N SER A 75 -6.35 -10.14 -1.26
CA SER A 75 -5.94 -9.78 0.10
C SER A 75 -4.45 -9.46 0.14
N LEU A 76 -4.07 -8.39 0.84
CA LEU A 76 -2.68 -8.04 1.15
C LEU A 76 -2.13 -8.84 2.36
N ARG A 77 -2.90 -9.81 2.86
CA ARG A 77 -2.53 -10.71 3.96
C ARG A 77 -2.44 -12.18 3.55
N GLU A 78 -2.86 -12.54 2.34
CA GLU A 78 -2.80 -13.94 1.88
C GLU A 78 -1.35 -14.38 1.58
N ASP A 79 -1.02 -15.65 1.84
CA ASP A 79 0.31 -16.16 1.52
C ASP A 79 0.66 -15.98 0.04
N GLY A 80 1.82 -15.35 -0.22
CA GLY A 80 2.31 -15.14 -1.57
C GLY A 80 1.58 -14.05 -2.37
N TRP A 81 0.80 -13.18 -1.71
CA TRP A 81 0.08 -12.07 -2.35
C TRP A 81 1.00 -11.18 -3.21
N GLU A 82 2.23 -10.88 -2.76
CA GLU A 82 3.19 -10.07 -3.54
C GLU A 82 3.49 -10.70 -4.91
N ARG A 83 3.67 -12.03 -4.94
CA ARG A 83 3.92 -12.77 -6.17
C ARG A 83 2.69 -12.77 -7.08
N ARG A 84 1.49 -12.83 -6.50
CA ARG A 84 0.23 -12.73 -7.24
C ARG A 84 0.08 -11.35 -7.86
N ILE A 85 0.33 -10.27 -7.12
CA ILE A 85 0.33 -8.90 -7.63
C ILE A 85 1.34 -8.73 -8.78
N MET A 86 2.57 -9.19 -8.61
CA MET A 86 3.58 -9.11 -9.66
C MET A 86 3.17 -9.89 -10.93
N LYS A 87 2.51 -11.05 -10.77
CA LYS A 87 2.02 -11.86 -11.89
C LYS A 87 0.84 -11.20 -12.60
N GLU A 88 -0.16 -10.74 -11.86
CA GLU A 88 -1.45 -10.31 -12.39
C GLU A 88 -1.46 -8.83 -12.81
N ILE A 89 -0.66 -7.99 -12.14
CA ILE A 89 -0.56 -6.55 -12.42
C ILE A 89 0.75 -6.21 -13.11
N GLY A 90 1.87 -6.76 -12.62
CA GLY A 90 3.20 -6.45 -13.14
C GLY A 90 3.39 -6.96 -14.57
N ARG A 91 3.39 -8.30 -14.73
CA ARG A 91 3.67 -8.96 -16.01
C ARG A 91 2.58 -8.78 -17.06
N LYS A 92 1.32 -8.63 -16.63
CA LYS A 92 0.17 -8.43 -17.54
C LYS A 92 -0.12 -6.94 -17.82
N GLY A 93 0.48 -6.04 -17.05
CA GLY A 93 0.26 -4.61 -17.12
C GLY A 93 1.57 -3.84 -16.97
N CYS A 94 1.87 -3.39 -15.75
CA CYS A 94 3.06 -2.60 -15.47
C CYS A 94 3.70 -2.99 -14.13
N GLU A 95 4.99 -3.34 -14.18
CA GLU A 95 5.79 -3.66 -12.99
C GLU A 95 5.83 -2.51 -11.98
N HIS A 96 5.92 -1.26 -12.44
CA HIS A 96 5.92 -0.09 -11.54
C HIS A 96 4.62 0.03 -10.73
N PHE A 97 3.45 -0.23 -11.33
CA PHE A 97 2.21 -0.25 -10.55
C PHE A 97 2.18 -1.41 -9.54
N ALA A 98 2.68 -2.59 -9.94
CA ALA A 98 2.78 -3.73 -9.03
C ALA A 98 3.68 -3.42 -7.82
N GLU A 99 4.82 -2.75 -8.04
CA GLU A 99 5.72 -2.30 -6.99
C GLU A 99 5.04 -1.31 -6.03
N ILE A 100 4.24 -0.35 -6.54
CA ILE A 100 3.49 0.57 -5.69
C ILE A 100 2.48 -0.18 -4.82
N ILE A 101 1.70 -1.10 -5.40
CA ILE A 101 0.72 -1.91 -4.64
C ILE A 101 1.41 -2.76 -3.57
N ILE A 102 2.56 -3.36 -3.90
CA ILE A 102 3.34 -4.16 -2.94
C ILE A 102 3.81 -3.29 -1.78
N GLU A 103 4.30 -2.09 -2.04
CA GLU A 103 4.73 -1.21 -0.96
C GLU A 103 3.55 -0.73 -0.11
N CYS A 104 2.40 -0.42 -0.71
CA CYS A 104 1.16 -0.16 0.04
C CYS A 104 0.79 -1.31 0.97
N GLY A 105 0.88 -2.57 0.51
CA GLY A 105 0.59 -3.73 1.34
C GLY A 105 1.58 -3.93 2.48
N ARG A 106 2.88 -3.68 2.26
CA ARG A 106 3.89 -3.71 3.33
C ARG A 106 3.66 -2.62 4.39
N CYS A 107 3.09 -1.49 3.99
CA CYS A 107 2.72 -0.41 4.91
C CYS A 107 1.40 -0.65 5.67
N LEU A 108 0.64 -1.71 5.38
CA LEU A 108 -0.70 -1.93 5.97
C LEU A 108 -0.68 -1.97 7.49
N ASP A 109 0.19 -2.79 8.07
CA ASP A 109 0.26 -2.93 9.52
C ASP A 109 0.89 -1.70 10.18
N GLN A 110 1.86 -1.05 9.54
CA GLN A 110 2.43 0.21 10.04
C GLN A 110 1.39 1.33 10.09
N ALA A 111 0.54 1.45 9.06
CA ALA A 111 -0.53 2.43 9.04
C ALA A 111 -1.57 2.16 10.14
N ARG A 112 -1.96 0.89 10.33
CA ARG A 112 -2.88 0.48 11.41
C ARG A 112 -2.30 0.76 12.80
N MET A 113 -1.00 0.57 12.98
CA MET A 113 -0.31 0.88 14.23
C MET A 113 -0.30 2.39 14.49
N ALA A 114 0.02 3.19 13.46
CA ALA A 114 0.05 4.64 13.58
C ALA A 114 -1.32 5.22 13.94
N ASP A 115 -2.39 4.71 13.34
CA ASP A 115 -3.78 5.08 13.64
C ASP A 115 -4.17 4.72 15.08
N ALA A 116 -3.90 3.48 15.50
CA ALA A 116 -4.15 3.03 16.87
C ALA A 116 -3.35 3.85 17.90
N MET A 117 -2.11 4.23 17.57
CA MET A 117 -1.27 5.08 18.42
C MET A 117 -1.82 6.50 18.50
N TRP A 118 -2.30 7.05 17.39
CA TRP A 118 -2.96 8.36 17.36
C TRP A 118 -4.18 8.39 18.28
N GLU A 119 -5.09 7.42 18.16
CA GLU A 119 -6.26 7.31 19.04
C GLU A 119 -5.87 7.15 20.52
N ALA A 120 -4.80 6.42 20.81
CA ALA A 120 -4.31 6.23 22.18
C ALA A 120 -3.73 7.52 22.75
N LEU A 121 -3.01 8.30 21.94
CA LEU A 121 -2.45 9.59 22.33
C LEU A 121 -3.52 10.66 22.57
N GLU A 122 -4.61 10.65 21.80
CA GLU A 122 -5.75 11.55 22.04
C GLU A 122 -6.37 11.30 23.43
N LYS A 123 -6.41 10.03 23.87
CA LYS A 123 -6.95 9.64 25.19
C LYS A 123 -5.93 9.84 26.31
N ASN A 124 -4.64 9.67 26.02
CA ASN A 124 -3.55 9.81 26.97
C ASN A 124 -2.31 10.45 26.31
N PRO A 125 -2.15 11.79 26.37
CA PRO A 125 -1.00 12.47 25.78
C PRO A 125 0.36 12.09 26.39
N GLY A 126 0.36 11.51 27.61
CA GLY A 126 1.56 11.01 28.28
C GLY A 126 1.82 9.52 28.03
N LEU A 127 1.16 8.92 27.02
CA LEU A 127 1.38 7.53 26.63
C LEU A 127 2.85 7.30 26.30
N ASP A 128 3.41 6.23 26.87
CA ASP A 128 4.68 5.69 26.44
C ASP A 128 4.51 5.04 25.06
N GLN A 129 4.98 5.74 24.03
CA GLN A 129 4.83 5.33 22.63
C GLN A 129 5.68 4.10 22.28
N GLU A 130 6.84 3.94 22.92
CA GLU A 130 7.73 2.80 22.68
C GLU A 130 7.08 1.54 23.23
N ALA A 131 6.64 1.58 24.50
CA ALA A 131 5.90 0.49 25.11
C ALA A 131 4.60 0.16 24.34
N PHE A 132 3.89 1.16 23.82
CA PHE A 132 2.71 0.93 23.00
C PHE A 132 3.03 0.14 21.72
N MET A 133 4.08 0.53 21.00
CA MET A 133 4.51 -0.11 19.75
C MET A 133 4.96 -1.55 19.97
N GLU A 134 5.76 -1.82 21.00
CA GLU A 134 6.19 -3.18 21.36
C GLU A 134 4.97 -4.10 21.63
N ASN A 135 4.05 -3.65 22.48
CA ASN A 135 2.82 -4.37 22.78
C ASN A 135 1.93 -4.58 21.54
N TRP A 136 1.93 -3.64 20.60
CA TRP A 136 1.15 -3.75 19.36
C TRP A 136 1.73 -4.83 18.44
N ILE A 137 3.05 -4.84 18.27
CA ILE A 137 3.76 -5.82 17.43
C ILE A 137 3.55 -7.24 17.97
N GLU A 138 3.70 -7.45 19.28
CA GLU A 138 3.47 -8.75 19.92
C GLU A 138 2.06 -9.28 19.63
N LYS A 139 1.03 -8.44 19.82
CA LYS A 139 -0.37 -8.81 19.56
C LYS A 139 -0.68 -9.11 18.09
N GLN A 140 0.05 -8.54 17.14
CA GLN A 140 -0.12 -8.90 15.74
C GLN A 140 0.61 -10.19 15.39
N ALA A 141 1.81 -10.42 15.94
CA ALA A 141 2.56 -11.66 15.73
C ALA A 141 1.74 -12.88 16.19
N GLU A 142 1.09 -12.78 17.35
CA GLU A 142 0.18 -13.83 17.86
C GLU A 142 -1.02 -14.13 16.95
N LYS A 143 -1.40 -13.22 16.04
CA LYS A 143 -2.50 -13.41 15.09
C LYS A 143 -2.05 -14.04 13.76
N ILE A 144 -0.75 -14.08 13.47
CA ILE A 144 -0.19 -14.65 12.24
C ILE A 144 0.17 -16.14 12.43
N ASP A 145 0.42 -16.58 13.66
CA ASP A 145 0.77 -17.98 14.02
C ASP A 145 -0.44 -18.94 14.16
N VAL A 146 -1.59 -18.65 13.53
CA VAL A 146 -2.81 -19.49 13.52
C VAL A 146 -3.24 -19.80 12.10
#